data_AF-A0AAU3SAP8-F1
#
_entry.id   AF-A0AAU3SAP8-F1
#
_cell.length_a   1.000
_cell.length_b   1.000
_cell.length_c   1.000
_cell.angle_alpha   90.00
_cell.angle_beta   90.00
_cell.angle_gamma   90.00
#
_symmetry.space_group_name_H-M   'P 1'
#
loop_
_entity.id
_entity.type
_entity.pdbx_description
1 polymer ?
#
loop_
_entity_poly.entity_id
_entity_poly.type
_entity_poly.pdbx_seq_one_letter_code
_entity_poly.pdbx_strand_id
1 'polypeptide(L)'
;MTAVSLEHATVPVDTGEVTLLIARRVEPGHEAAFELWARGILESAAAFPGHLGYGLFRSSGGDAPWFLVHRFRDAEACRAWQESAERAAWFADCEGHHHTEIARRQLTGMETWFAKPGSTRPAPPRWKMAISATLAIYPISVLGSLFLVPRLTALPLLLASAIVACVFNVLMTYVAMPAVSRLLRGWLTP
;
A
#
# COMPACT_ATOMS: atom_id res chain seq x y z
N MET A 1 17.53 10.24 22.89
CA MET A 1 17.29 9.08 22.01
C MET A 1 16.07 8.36 22.53
N THR A 2 14.90 8.62 21.95
CA THR A 2 13.64 8.00 22.36
C THR A 2 13.15 7.18 21.19
N ALA A 3 13.26 5.85 21.32
CA ALA A 3 12.72 4.92 20.37
C ALA A 3 11.20 5.05 20.38
N VAL A 4 10.62 5.49 19.25
CA VAL A 4 9.18 5.43 19.05
C VAL A 4 8.85 3.96 18.77
N SER A 5 8.24 3.31 19.75
CA SER A 5 7.65 1.98 19.63
C SER A 5 6.73 1.94 18.41
N LEU A 6 6.97 0.97 17.52
CA LEU A 6 6.07 0.64 16.42
C LEU A 6 4.79 0.06 17.03
N GLU A 7 3.79 0.91 17.28
CA GLU A 7 2.42 0.43 17.44
C GLU A 7 2.01 -0.30 16.15
N HIS A 8 1.40 -1.47 16.34
CA HIS A 8 0.81 -2.28 15.28
C HIS A 8 -0.11 -1.39 14.43
N ALA A 9 0.35 -1.00 13.24
CA ALA A 9 -0.50 -0.40 12.23
C ALA A 9 -1.51 -1.46 11.78
N THR A 10 -2.70 -1.41 12.39
CA THR A 10 -3.88 -2.16 11.96
C THR A 10 -4.05 -2.01 10.46
N VAL A 11 -4.10 -3.14 9.77
CA VAL A 11 -4.46 -3.22 8.35
C VAL A 11 -5.79 -2.46 8.17
N PRO A 12 -5.84 -1.38 7.37
CA PRO A 12 -7.10 -0.69 7.15
C PRO A 12 -8.03 -1.64 6.40
N VAL A 13 -9.24 -1.79 6.93
CA VAL A 13 -10.39 -2.37 6.22
C VAL A 13 -10.53 -1.64 4.88
N ASP A 14 -11.06 -2.31 3.85
CA ASP A 14 -11.31 -1.71 2.53
C ASP A 14 -12.42 -0.65 2.61
N THR A 15 -12.11 0.51 3.20
CA THR A 15 -13.05 1.64 3.38
C THR A 15 -13.09 2.56 2.15
N GLY A 16 -12.30 2.28 1.10
CA GLY A 16 -12.08 3.20 -0.02
C GLY A 16 -11.02 4.28 0.26
N GLU A 17 -10.38 4.25 1.44
CA GLU A 17 -9.35 5.20 1.84
C GLU A 17 -8.15 5.21 0.88
N VAL A 18 -7.60 6.41 0.70
CA VAL A 18 -6.45 6.66 -0.15
C VAL A 18 -5.34 7.27 0.68
N THR A 19 -4.17 6.64 0.67
CA THR A 19 -2.96 7.20 1.27
C THR A 19 -2.01 7.67 0.17
N LEU A 20 -1.72 8.97 0.11
CA LEU A 20 -0.76 9.55 -0.82
C LEU A 20 0.60 9.69 -0.12
N LEU A 21 1.59 8.94 -0.60
CA LEU A 21 2.99 9.01 -0.17
C LEU A 21 3.82 9.77 -1.21
N ILE A 22 4.49 10.84 -0.81
CA ILE A 22 5.32 11.68 -1.69
C ILE A 22 6.74 11.68 -1.12
N ALA A 23 7.69 11.18 -1.90
CA ALA A 23 9.10 11.22 -1.56
C ALA A 23 9.75 12.45 -2.21
N ARG A 24 10.46 13.24 -1.40
CA ARG A 24 11.20 14.43 -1.83
C ARG A 24 12.66 14.35 -1.39
N ARG A 25 13.58 14.71 -2.28
CA ARG A 25 14.99 14.93 -1.94
C ARG A 25 15.20 16.41 -1.65
N VAL A 26 15.97 16.73 -0.61
CA VAL A 26 16.27 18.10 -0.19
C VAL A 26 17.77 18.32 -0.34
N GLU A 27 18.17 19.49 -0.83
CA GLU A 27 19.58 19.85 -0.93
C GLU A 27 20.18 20.05 0.48
N PRO A 28 21.44 19.64 0.70
CA PRO A 28 22.10 19.84 1.98
C PRO A 28 22.11 21.31 2.41
N GLY A 29 21.75 21.59 3.68
CA GLY A 29 21.70 22.94 4.24
C GLY A 29 20.32 23.61 4.13
N HIS A 30 19.37 23.02 3.41
CA HIS A 30 18.01 23.55 3.24
C HIS A 30 16.94 22.74 3.99
N GLU A 31 17.34 21.81 4.88
CA GLU A 31 16.43 20.92 5.60
C GLU A 31 15.44 21.69 6.49
N ALA A 32 15.89 22.75 7.17
CA ALA A 32 15.02 23.54 8.03
C ALA A 32 13.95 24.31 7.23
N ALA A 33 14.33 24.88 6.09
CA ALA A 33 13.41 25.55 5.19
C ALA A 33 12.40 24.56 4.60
N PHE A 34 12.88 23.37 4.19
CA PHE A 34 12.01 22.30 3.72
C PHE A 34 11.05 21.82 4.80
N GLU A 35 11.49 21.64 6.04
CA GLU A 35 10.61 21.18 7.12
C GLU A 35 9.50 22.18 7.42
N LEU A 36 9.81 23.48 7.38
CA LEU A 36 8.83 24.55 7.52
C LEU A 36 7.81 24.54 6.36
N TRP A 37 8.29 24.44 5.13
CA TRP A 37 7.45 24.30 3.94
C TRP A 37 6.56 23.03 4.02
N ALA A 38 7.15 21.90 4.38
CA ALA A 38 6.47 20.61 4.48
C ALA A 38 5.36 20.64 5.54
N ARG A 39 5.61 21.25 6.70
CA ARG A 39 4.56 21.44 7.71
C ARG A 39 3.42 22.32 7.19
N GLY A 40 3.73 23.43 6.51
CA GLY A 40 2.72 24.33 5.97
C GLY A 40 1.79 23.68 4.94
N ILE A 41 2.36 22.94 3.97
CA ILE A 41 1.54 22.21 2.98
C ILE A 41 0.76 21.05 3.62
N LEU A 42 1.31 20.37 4.63
CA LEU A 42 0.63 19.29 5.36
C LEU A 42 -0.55 19.82 6.19
N GLU A 43 -0.37 20.94 6.88
CA GLU A 43 -1.44 21.62 7.64
C GLU A 43 -2.53 22.15 6.72
N SER A 44 -2.17 22.69 5.56
CA SER A 44 -3.15 23.12 4.55
C SER A 44 -3.97 21.94 4.03
N ALA A 45 -3.32 20.81 3.74
CA ALA A 45 -4.01 19.59 3.35
C ALA A 45 -4.95 19.08 4.46
N ALA A 46 -4.58 19.26 5.73
CA ALA A 46 -5.36 18.83 6.88
C ALA A 46 -6.70 19.55 7.02
N ALA A 47 -6.78 20.80 6.56
CA ALA A 47 -8.02 21.57 6.54
C ALA A 47 -8.97 21.16 5.39
N PHE A 48 -8.49 20.37 4.43
CA PHE A 48 -9.25 20.04 3.23
C PHE A 48 -10.34 18.98 3.51
N PRO A 49 -11.56 19.11 2.95
CA PRO A 49 -12.65 18.18 3.22
C PRO A 49 -12.32 16.73 2.87
N GLY A 50 -12.40 15.83 3.84
CA GLY A 50 -12.13 14.40 3.65
C GLY A 50 -10.68 13.99 3.87
N HIS A 51 -9.83 14.90 4.35
CA HIS A 51 -8.52 14.56 4.87
C HIS A 51 -8.65 13.84 6.22
N LEU A 52 -7.93 12.72 6.39
CA LEU A 52 -7.99 11.84 7.56
C LEU A 52 -6.73 11.94 8.44
N GLY A 53 -5.64 12.50 7.93
CA GLY A 53 -4.40 12.67 8.67
C GLY A 53 -3.18 12.75 7.77
N TYR A 54 -2.08 13.25 8.32
CA TYR A 54 -0.83 13.44 7.59
C TYR A 54 0.38 13.01 8.41
N GLY A 55 1.54 12.89 7.76
CA GLY A 55 2.81 12.65 8.43
C GLY A 55 4.00 13.14 7.61
N LEU A 56 5.07 13.49 8.32
CA LEU A 56 6.37 13.81 7.74
C LEU A 56 7.41 12.88 8.37
N PHE A 57 8.19 12.20 7.56
CA PHE A 57 9.28 11.36 8.04
C PHE A 57 10.49 11.44 7.13
N ARG A 58 11.67 11.22 7.73
CA ARG A 58 12.95 11.13 7.03
C ARG A 58 13.50 9.74 7.27
N SER A 59 13.92 9.05 6.21
CA SER A 59 14.62 7.78 6.37
C SER A 59 16.02 8.00 6.97
N SER A 60 16.52 7.05 7.76
CA SER A 60 17.82 7.18 8.42
C SER A 60 18.96 7.06 7.39
N GLY A 61 19.59 8.19 7.06
CA GLY A 61 20.73 8.29 6.16
C GLY A 61 20.94 9.75 5.72
N GLY A 62 22.18 10.19 5.52
CA GLY A 62 22.48 11.60 5.21
C GLY A 62 21.71 12.12 3.99
N ASP A 63 21.78 11.40 2.88
CA ASP A 63 21.09 11.70 1.60
C ASP A 63 19.73 10.99 1.46
N ALA A 64 19.16 10.54 2.58
CA ALA A 64 17.89 9.82 2.54
C ALA A 64 16.73 10.79 2.24
N PRO A 65 15.76 10.37 1.41
CA PRO A 65 14.64 11.21 1.07
C PRO A 65 13.72 11.45 2.27
N TRP A 66 13.05 12.60 2.21
CA TRP A 66 11.93 12.95 3.05
C TRP A 66 10.65 12.41 2.44
N PHE A 67 9.71 12.05 3.29
CA PHE A 67 8.43 11.48 2.88
C PHE A 67 7.31 12.26 3.54
N LEU A 68 6.40 12.74 2.70
CA LEU A 68 5.13 13.32 3.10
C LEU A 68 4.06 12.25 2.90
N VAL A 69 3.21 12.05 3.90
CA VAL A 69 2.05 11.18 3.82
C VAL A 69 0.80 12.01 4.03
N HIS A 70 -0.18 11.82 3.15
CA HIS A 70 -1.54 12.31 3.32
C HIS A 70 -2.50 11.12 3.28
N ARG A 71 -3.52 11.12 4.12
CA ARG A 71 -4.60 10.14 4.12
C ARG A 71 -5.91 10.85 3.80
N PHE A 72 -6.69 10.27 2.90
CA PHE A 72 -7.99 10.76 2.46
C PHE A 72 -9.03 9.66 2.57
N ARG A 73 -10.28 10.04 2.81
CA ARG A 73 -11.41 9.10 2.89
C ARG A 73 -11.68 8.36 1.59
N ASP A 74 -11.41 8.99 0.44
CA ASP A 74 -11.67 8.44 -0.89
C ASP A 74 -10.77 9.08 -1.96
N ALA A 75 -10.85 8.55 -3.18
CA ALA A 75 -10.07 9.03 -4.32
C ALA A 75 -10.51 10.41 -4.81
N GLU A 76 -11.77 10.80 -4.60
CA GLU A 76 -12.29 12.10 -5.04
C GLU A 76 -11.73 13.23 -4.18
N ALA A 77 -11.72 13.07 -2.86
CA ALA A 77 -11.10 13.98 -1.91
C ALA A 77 -9.60 14.14 -2.17
N CYS A 78 -8.90 13.03 -2.46
CA CYS A 78 -7.48 13.06 -2.83
C CYS A 78 -7.23 13.84 -4.14
N ARG A 79 -8.08 13.65 -5.15
CA ARG A 79 -7.99 14.39 -6.42
C ARG A 79 -8.28 15.88 -6.22
N ALA A 80 -9.34 16.20 -5.48
CA ALA A 80 -9.73 17.58 -5.18
C ALA A 80 -8.59 18.36 -4.50
N TRP A 81 -7.88 17.74 -3.55
CA TRP A 81 -6.67 18.34 -2.96
C TRP A 81 -5.55 18.53 -3.99
N GLN A 82 -5.25 17.51 -4.82
CA GLN A 82 -4.16 17.57 -5.79
C GLN A 82 -4.36 18.66 -6.86
N GLU A 83 -5.61 18.92 -7.22
CA GLU A 83 -6.04 19.93 -8.20
C GLU A 83 -6.37 21.29 -7.56
N SER A 84 -6.25 21.42 -6.24
CA SER A 84 -6.62 22.64 -5.52
C SER A 84 -5.70 23.83 -5.82
N ALA A 85 -6.28 25.02 -5.84
CA ALA A 85 -5.53 26.28 -5.93
C ALA A 85 -4.63 26.51 -4.70
N GLU A 86 -5.03 26.02 -3.53
CA GLU A 86 -4.25 26.07 -2.30
C GLU A 86 -2.94 25.29 -2.44
N ARG A 87 -3.02 24.04 -2.93
CA ARG A 87 -1.82 23.26 -3.26
C ARG A 87 -0.99 23.98 -4.32
N ALA A 88 -1.62 24.52 -5.36
CA ALA A 88 -0.91 25.25 -6.41
C ALA A 88 -0.15 26.47 -5.85
N ALA A 89 -0.72 27.18 -4.88
CA ALA A 89 -0.06 28.32 -4.22
C ALA A 89 1.20 27.91 -3.46
N TRP A 90 1.20 26.77 -2.76
CA TRP A 90 2.39 26.21 -2.11
C TRP A 90 3.52 25.83 -3.07
N PHE A 91 3.19 25.65 -4.35
CA PHE A 91 4.14 25.36 -5.42
C PHE A 91 4.39 26.55 -6.35
N ALA A 92 3.75 27.70 -6.15
CA ALA A 92 3.89 28.84 -7.05
C ALA A 92 5.27 29.51 -6.94
N ASP A 93 5.93 29.41 -5.78
CA ASP A 93 7.27 29.95 -5.53
C ASP A 93 8.38 28.92 -5.87
N CYS A 94 8.42 28.48 -7.13
CA CYS A 94 9.31 27.43 -7.60
C CYS A 94 10.81 27.75 -7.46
N GLU A 95 11.20 29.03 -7.51
CA GLU A 95 12.62 29.43 -7.60
C GLU A 95 13.38 29.28 -6.26
N GLY A 96 12.68 29.21 -5.12
CA GLY A 96 13.27 28.99 -3.79
C GLY A 96 13.24 27.55 -3.29
N HIS A 97 12.69 26.61 -4.06
CA HIS A 97 12.53 25.23 -3.62
C HIS A 97 13.80 24.40 -3.85
N HIS A 98 14.65 24.34 -2.83
CA HIS A 98 15.82 23.45 -2.75
C HIS A 98 15.45 21.98 -2.49
N HIS A 99 14.34 21.52 -3.08
CA HIS A 99 13.85 20.16 -2.92
C HIS A 99 13.09 19.68 -4.15
N THR A 100 13.20 18.40 -4.48
CA THR A 100 12.63 17.80 -5.69
C THR A 100 11.79 16.58 -5.36
N GLU A 101 10.65 16.42 -6.04
CA GLU A 101 9.83 15.21 -5.94
C GLU A 101 10.49 14.08 -6.72
N ILE A 102 10.89 13.02 -6.01
CA ILE A 102 11.57 11.87 -6.61
C ILE A 102 10.64 10.68 -6.82
N ALA A 103 9.52 10.62 -6.07
CA ALA A 103 8.50 9.62 -6.25
C ALA A 103 7.16 10.07 -5.64
N ARG A 104 6.07 9.63 -6.25
CA ARG A 104 4.72 9.75 -5.72
C ARG A 104 4.03 8.40 -5.81
N ARG A 105 3.38 7.98 -4.72
CA ARG A 105 2.66 6.72 -4.66
C ARG A 105 1.32 6.93 -3.98
N GLN A 106 0.26 6.61 -4.71
CA GLN A 106 -1.06 6.45 -4.15
C GLN A 106 -1.17 5.00 -3.67
N LEU A 107 -1.50 4.82 -2.40
CA LEU A 107 -1.71 3.54 -1.74
C LEU A 107 -3.20 3.40 -1.47
N THR A 108 -3.80 2.38 -2.08
CA THR A 108 -5.16 1.93 -1.80
C THR A 108 -5.07 0.61 -1.02
N GLY A 109 -5.94 0.40 -0.03
CA GLY A 109 -5.77 -0.62 1.04
C GLY A 109 -5.39 -2.04 0.61
N MET A 110 -5.71 -2.44 -0.63
CA MET A 110 -5.34 -3.76 -1.17
C MET A 110 -3.88 -3.90 -1.63
N GLU A 111 -3.16 -2.81 -1.89
CA GLU A 111 -1.80 -2.84 -2.48
C GLU A 111 -0.70 -3.23 -1.48
N THR A 112 -1.00 -3.13 -0.18
CA THR A 112 -0.08 -3.46 0.92
C THR A 112 0.33 -4.94 0.91
N TRP A 113 -0.56 -5.84 0.45
CA TRP A 113 -0.28 -7.28 0.36
C TRP A 113 0.70 -7.66 -0.76
N PHE A 114 0.89 -6.77 -1.75
CA PHE A 114 1.77 -6.99 -2.90
C PHE A 114 3.02 -6.09 -2.90
N ALA A 115 3.08 -5.10 -2.00
CA ALA A 115 4.17 -4.15 -1.93
C ALA A 115 5.37 -4.74 -1.17
N LYS A 116 6.54 -4.83 -1.83
CA LYS A 116 7.81 -5.05 -1.13
C LYS A 116 8.10 -3.81 -0.24
N PRO A 117 8.38 -3.98 1.07
CA PRO A 117 8.79 -2.86 1.93
C PRO A 117 9.99 -2.15 1.30
N GLY A 118 9.90 -0.82 1.12
CA GLY A 118 10.99 -0.02 0.53
C GLY A 118 11.03 0.06 -1.00
N SER A 119 10.04 -0.46 -1.72
CA SER A 119 9.95 -0.32 -3.19
C SER A 119 9.19 0.97 -3.59
N THR A 120 9.83 1.82 -4.40
CA THR A 120 9.23 3.01 -5.04
C THR A 120 8.46 2.69 -6.33
N ARG A 121 8.34 1.41 -6.71
CA ARG A 121 7.71 1.02 -7.99
C ARG A 121 6.18 1.12 -7.93
N PRO A 122 5.54 1.56 -9.02
CA PRO A 122 4.08 1.66 -9.11
C PRO A 122 3.44 0.29 -8.87
N ALA A 123 2.34 0.27 -8.12
CA ALA A 123 1.57 -0.94 -7.90
C ALA A 123 1.00 -1.46 -9.24
N PRO A 124 0.97 -2.79 -9.46
CA PRO A 124 0.41 -3.34 -10.69
C PRO A 124 -1.10 -3.08 -10.78
N PRO A 125 -1.64 -2.89 -12.00
CA PRO A 125 -3.05 -2.58 -12.19
C PRO A 125 -3.98 -3.68 -11.65
N ARG A 126 -5.11 -3.28 -11.05
CA ARG A 126 -6.05 -4.15 -10.31
C ARG A 126 -6.54 -5.38 -11.09
N TRP A 127 -6.75 -5.25 -12.40
CA TRP A 127 -7.19 -6.38 -13.23
C TRP A 127 -6.11 -7.47 -13.36
N LYS A 128 -4.82 -7.09 -13.36
CA LYS A 128 -3.71 -8.07 -13.35
C LYS A 128 -3.62 -8.79 -12.02
N MET A 129 -3.90 -8.10 -10.92
CA MET A 129 -3.98 -8.71 -9.58
C MET A 129 -5.17 -9.67 -9.46
N ALA A 130 -6.33 -9.33 -10.02
CA ALA A 130 -7.50 -10.20 -10.02
C ALA A 130 -7.27 -11.49 -10.84
N ILE A 131 -6.66 -11.38 -12.02
CA ILE A 131 -6.32 -12.54 -12.85
C ILE A 131 -5.27 -13.42 -12.17
N SER A 132 -4.24 -12.83 -11.55
CA SER A 132 -3.21 -13.62 -10.86
C SER A 132 -3.75 -14.35 -9.64
N ALA A 133 -4.61 -13.70 -8.85
CA ALA A 133 -5.31 -14.33 -7.74
C ALA A 133 -6.23 -15.46 -8.24
N THR A 134 -7.00 -15.22 -9.29
CA THR A 134 -7.88 -16.24 -9.90
C THR A 134 -7.07 -17.45 -10.39
N LEU A 135 -5.96 -17.23 -11.10
CA LEU A 135 -5.11 -18.30 -11.62
C LEU A 135 -4.40 -19.08 -10.50
N ALA A 136 -4.11 -18.45 -9.36
CA ALA A 136 -3.53 -19.12 -8.20
C ALA A 136 -4.56 -19.96 -7.42
N ILE A 137 -5.77 -19.43 -7.23
CA ILE A 137 -6.81 -20.04 -6.40
C ILE A 137 -7.56 -21.14 -7.15
N TYR A 138 -7.88 -20.92 -8.43
CA TYR A 138 -8.68 -21.83 -9.23
C TYR A 138 -8.12 -23.27 -9.33
N PRO A 139 -6.83 -23.51 -9.68
CA PRO A 139 -6.31 -24.87 -9.78
C PRO A 139 -6.27 -25.56 -8.42
N ILE A 140 -6.00 -24.82 -7.34
CA ILE A 140 -6.01 -25.35 -5.97
C ILE A 140 -7.43 -25.78 -5.58
N SER A 141 -8.43 -24.95 -5.88
CA SER A 141 -9.84 -25.26 -5.64
C SER A 141 -10.30 -26.47 -6.44
N VAL A 142 -9.93 -26.56 -7.73
CA VAL A 142 -10.28 -27.69 -8.60
C VAL A 142 -9.61 -28.98 -8.14
N LEU A 143 -8.33 -28.97 -7.78
CA LEU A 143 -7.65 -30.15 -7.21
C LEU A 143 -8.26 -30.57 -5.87
N GLY A 144 -8.57 -29.62 -4.99
CA GLY A 144 -9.25 -29.91 -3.73
C GLY A 144 -10.60 -30.58 -3.97
N SER A 145 -11.40 -30.04 -4.89
CA SER A 145 -12.73 -30.57 -5.19
C SER A 145 -12.69 -31.95 -5.87
N LEU A 146 -11.72 -32.19 -6.77
CA LEU A 146 -11.59 -33.46 -7.48
C LEU A 146 -10.98 -34.58 -6.65
N PHE A 147 -10.06 -34.30 -5.72
CA PHE A 147 -9.34 -35.33 -4.98
C PHE A 147 -9.81 -35.50 -3.54
N LEU A 148 -10.30 -34.44 -2.90
CA LEU A 148 -10.65 -34.44 -1.47
C LEU A 148 -12.12 -34.79 -1.25
N VAL A 149 -13.04 -34.15 -1.98
CA VAL A 149 -14.50 -34.35 -1.84
C VAL A 149 -14.92 -35.81 -2.10
N PRO A 150 -14.50 -36.49 -3.18
CA PRO A 150 -14.92 -37.88 -3.41
C PRO A 150 -14.36 -38.89 -2.40
N ARG A 151 -13.29 -38.54 -1.66
CA ARG A 151 -12.72 -39.38 -0.59
C ARG A 151 -13.38 -39.16 0.78
N LEU A 152 -14.17 -38.10 0.92
CA LEU A 152 -14.83 -37.72 2.16
C LEU A 152 -16.32 -38.12 2.21
N THR A 153 -16.86 -38.68 1.12
CA THR A 153 -18.26 -39.12 1.00
C THR A 153 -18.66 -40.22 1.99
N ALA A 154 -17.68 -40.94 2.57
CA ALA A 154 -17.90 -41.97 3.58
C ALA A 154 -17.90 -41.43 5.03
N LEU A 155 -17.57 -40.15 5.26
CA LEU A 155 -17.51 -39.55 6.59
C LEU A 155 -18.78 -38.72 6.91
N PRO A 156 -19.14 -38.59 8.20
CA PRO A 156 -20.22 -37.70 8.61
C PRO A 156 -19.92 -36.25 8.21
N LEU A 157 -20.96 -35.54 7.77
CA LEU A 157 -20.88 -34.23 7.10
C LEU A 157 -20.00 -33.22 7.85
N LEU A 158 -20.14 -33.12 9.18
CA LEU A 158 -19.40 -32.19 10.02
C LEU A 158 -17.89 -32.45 9.99
N LEU A 159 -17.48 -33.71 9.99
CA LEU A 159 -16.08 -34.12 10.01
C LEU A 159 -15.44 -33.92 8.62
N ALA A 160 -16.18 -34.26 7.56
CA ALA A 160 -15.77 -33.97 6.18
C ALA A 160 -15.58 -32.46 5.96
N SER A 161 -16.53 -31.62 6.39
CA SER A 161 -16.42 -30.17 6.25
C SER A 161 -15.25 -29.58 7.05
N ALA A 162 -14.97 -30.10 8.25
CA ALA A 162 -13.84 -29.67 9.06
C ALA A 162 -12.50 -30.02 8.40
N ILE A 163 -12.38 -31.22 7.82
CA ILE A 163 -11.19 -31.65 7.08
C ILE A 163 -10.99 -30.78 5.83
N VAL A 164 -12.04 -30.52 5.05
CA VAL A 164 -11.95 -29.64 3.87
C VAL A 164 -11.52 -28.23 4.29
N ALA A 165 -12.15 -27.64 5.30
CA ALA A 165 -11.80 -26.31 5.78
C ALA A 165 -10.34 -26.23 6.25
N CYS A 166 -9.87 -27.24 6.99
CA CYS A 166 -8.51 -27.27 7.51
C CYS A 166 -7.47 -27.47 6.40
N VAL A 167 -7.70 -28.39 5.46
CA VAL A 167 -6.82 -28.61 4.30
C VAL A 167 -6.81 -27.37 3.42
N PHE A 168 -7.96 -26.79 3.13
CA PHE A 168 -8.05 -25.58 2.30
C PHE A 168 -7.31 -24.42 2.96
N ASN A 169 -7.47 -24.20 4.26
CA ASN A 169 -6.76 -23.16 5.01
C ASN A 169 -5.23 -23.35 4.94
N VAL A 170 -4.73 -24.55 5.27
CA VAL A 170 -3.28 -24.87 5.20
C VAL A 170 -2.74 -24.68 3.77
N LEU A 171 -3.48 -25.12 2.76
CA LEU A 171 -3.06 -25.01 1.36
C LEU A 171 -3.07 -23.53 0.91
N MET A 172 -4.05 -22.74 1.32
CA MET A 172 -4.08 -21.30 1.08
C MET A 172 -2.88 -20.60 1.75
N THR A 173 -2.63 -20.88 3.04
CA THR A 173 -1.55 -20.24 3.79
C THR A 173 -0.17 -20.64 3.29
N TYR A 174 0.07 -21.93 3.03
CA TYR A 174 1.41 -22.45 2.74
C TYR A 174 1.71 -22.67 1.26
N VAL A 175 0.71 -22.80 0.38
CA VAL A 175 0.94 -22.95 -1.07
C VAL A 175 0.65 -21.65 -1.81
N ALA A 176 -0.43 -20.94 -1.48
CA ALA A 176 -0.75 -19.71 -2.20
C ALA A 176 0.29 -18.62 -1.94
N MET A 177 0.72 -18.42 -0.69
CA MET A 177 1.70 -17.38 -0.35
C MET A 177 3.04 -17.52 -1.11
N PRO A 178 3.70 -18.70 -1.16
CA PRO A 178 4.92 -18.87 -1.96
C PRO A 178 4.67 -18.99 -3.47
N ALA A 179 3.55 -19.55 -3.93
CA ALA A 179 3.25 -19.64 -5.36
C ALA A 179 3.02 -18.26 -5.97
N VAL A 180 2.27 -17.39 -5.29
CA VAL A 180 2.03 -16.00 -5.68
C VAL A 180 3.35 -15.23 -5.69
N SER A 181 4.20 -15.38 -4.66
CA SER A 181 5.53 -14.73 -4.61
C SER A 181 6.49 -15.20 -5.71
N ARG A 182 6.37 -16.44 -6.19
CA ARG A 182 7.23 -17.00 -7.26
C ARG A 182 6.72 -16.67 -8.66
N LEU A 183 5.41 -16.80 -8.92
CA LEU A 183 4.82 -16.55 -10.25
C LEU A 183 4.86 -15.07 -10.64
N LEU A 184 4.69 -14.17 -9.67
CA LEU A 184 4.66 -12.73 -9.93
C LEU A 184 6.07 -12.11 -10.01
N ARG A 185 7.13 -12.86 -9.69
CA ARG A 185 8.49 -12.32 -9.65
C ARG A 185 9.06 -12.01 -11.04
N GLY A 186 8.65 -12.76 -12.07
CA GLY A 186 9.11 -12.56 -13.45
C GLY A 186 8.17 -11.74 -14.33
N TRP A 187 6.92 -11.50 -13.89
CA TRP A 187 5.89 -10.82 -14.68
C TRP A 187 5.54 -9.42 -14.16
N LEU A 188 5.97 -9.08 -12.93
CA LEU A 188 5.96 -7.71 -12.37
C LEU A 188 7.23 -6.91 -12.68
N THR A 189 8.20 -7.52 -13.34
CA THR A 189 9.43 -6.87 -13.81
C THR A 189 9.50 -7.01 -15.32
N PRO A 190 9.35 -5.93 -16.10
CA PRO A 190 10.39 -5.68 -17.09
C PRO A 190 11.72 -5.39 -16.39
#